data_AF-A0A534DP17-F1
#
_entry.id   AF-A0A534DP17-F1
#
_cell.length_a   1.000
_cell.length_b   1.000
_cell.length_c   1.000
_cell.angle_alpha   90.00
_cell.angle_beta   90.00
_cell.angle_gamma   90.00
#
_symmetry.space_group_name_H-M   'P 1'
#
loop_
_entity.id
_entity.type
_entity.pdbx_description
1 polymer ?
#
loop_
_entity_poly.entity_id
_entity_poly.type
_entity_poly.pdbx_seq_one_letter_code
_entity_poly.pdbx_strand_id
1 'polypeptide(L)'
;MNAASWLENLPAGERTRTLLLREGPRIATWVLAIALGVQAALILTDLAGAGRGATAGSVVGRAPSRAHSLDLAAITNAHLFGAAPAPREDAANAPQTSMPLVLSGIVAGNDPQNGLAILGPSAQNARVYAVGDSVPGGAKLHSVYSDRVLIDRDGRLESLTLPRQPNPGTAPPPSAAVLQSGAENSPIERMRRVITEQPGLLAEVLRPQPVMEHNHMNGFRVYPGRNRAAFMQLGLRPGDQVTAINGTPLDDRDRGEQILRTLASSSEARVTVIRGGQAQELNLNLAQLAQEADSLATQSQQPAPGQVAAPPATQPPLPPPAETPGGGEIN
;
A
#
# COMPACT_ATOMS: atom_id res chain seq x y z
N MET A 1 7.18 24.26 23.29
CA MET A 1 6.80 24.70 24.66
C MET A 1 6.61 23.44 25.50
N ASN A 2 7.34 23.28 26.59
CA ASN A 2 7.42 22.00 27.32
C ASN A 2 6.31 21.88 28.38
N ALA A 3 5.68 20.71 28.49
CA ALA A 3 4.57 20.42 29.39
C ALA A 3 4.94 20.28 30.89
N ALA A 4 6.12 20.78 31.30
CA ALA A 4 6.70 20.56 32.62
C ALA A 4 6.56 21.75 33.60
N SER A 5 6.04 22.90 33.15
CA SER A 5 6.06 24.16 33.93
C SER A 5 4.87 24.39 34.87
N TRP A 6 3.85 23.51 34.89
CA TRP A 6 2.62 23.75 35.67
C TRP A 6 2.67 23.21 37.12
N LEU A 7 3.65 22.39 37.46
CA LEU A 7 3.75 21.75 38.78
C LEU A 7 4.47 22.59 39.86
N GLU A 8 5.12 23.69 39.49
CA GLU A 8 6.00 24.46 40.38
C GLU A 8 5.26 25.51 41.25
N ASN A 9 3.94 25.67 41.12
CA ASN A 9 3.18 26.74 41.78
C ASN A 9 2.10 26.24 42.75
N LEU A 10 2.34 25.10 43.41
CA LEU A 10 1.53 24.64 44.54
C LEU A 10 2.20 25.06 45.88
N PRO A 11 1.54 25.88 46.72
CA PRO A 11 2.09 26.30 48.01
C PRO A 11 2.00 25.18 49.07
N ALA A 12 2.72 24.08 48.83
CA ALA A 12 2.86 22.96 49.76
C ALA A 12 4.04 23.22 50.71
N GLY A 13 3.76 23.88 51.85
CA GLY A 13 4.78 24.18 52.86
C GLY A 13 5.56 22.94 53.30
N GLU A 14 6.88 23.07 53.49
CA GLU A 14 7.84 21.95 53.53
C GLU A 14 7.55 20.86 54.56
N ARG A 15 6.80 21.17 55.62
CA ARG A 15 6.31 20.20 56.63
C ARG A 15 5.36 19.14 56.06
N THR A 16 4.74 19.38 54.91
CA THR A 16 3.83 18.43 54.24
C THR A 16 4.59 17.35 53.48
N ARG A 17 5.70 17.69 52.82
CA ARG A 17 6.52 16.76 52.01
C ARG A 17 7.11 15.61 52.85
N THR A 18 7.53 15.87 54.08
CA THR A 18 8.15 14.85 54.96
C THR A 18 7.14 13.85 55.54
N LEU A 19 5.89 14.26 55.77
CA LEU A 19 4.81 13.35 56.15
C LEU A 19 4.35 12.50 54.95
N LEU A 20 4.27 13.11 53.77
CA LEU A 20 3.85 12.42 52.54
C LEU A 20 4.80 11.28 52.14
N LEU A 21 6.11 11.43 52.36
CA LEU A 21 7.11 10.41 52.02
C LEU A 21 7.12 9.20 53.00
N ARG A 22 6.62 9.35 54.22
CA ARG A 22 6.62 8.28 55.24
C ARG A 22 5.30 7.53 55.36
N GLU A 23 4.17 8.21 55.19
CA GLU A 23 2.82 7.62 55.23
C GLU A 23 2.19 7.45 53.83
N GLY A 24 2.84 7.95 52.76
CA GLY A 24 2.33 7.96 51.39
C GLY A 24 1.69 6.66 50.89
N PRO A 25 2.33 5.47 51.07
CA PRO A 25 1.74 4.20 50.65
C PRO A 25 0.42 3.88 51.38
N ARG A 26 0.31 4.23 52.67
CA ARG A 26 -0.90 4.02 53.47
C ARG A 26 -2.02 4.97 53.04
N ILE A 27 -1.70 6.25 52.86
CA ILE A 27 -2.65 7.26 52.37
C ILE A 27 -3.17 6.87 50.98
N ALA A 28 -2.30 6.45 50.07
CA ALA A 28 -2.68 5.94 48.74
C ALA A 28 -3.59 4.71 48.83
N THR A 29 -3.32 3.78 49.76
CA THR A 29 -4.16 2.59 49.98
C THR A 29 -5.56 2.95 50.47
N TRP A 30 -5.68 3.88 51.43
CA TRP A 30 -6.97 4.36 51.92
C TRP A 30 -7.76 5.12 50.85
N VAL A 31 -7.11 5.98 50.06
CA VAL A 31 -7.75 6.69 48.94
C VAL A 31 -8.26 5.70 47.88
N LEU A 32 -7.47 4.69 47.52
CA LEU A 32 -7.86 3.64 46.58
C LEU A 32 -9.06 2.82 47.09
N ALA A 33 -9.05 2.44 48.39
CA ALA A 33 -10.13 1.68 49.01
C ALA A 33 -11.45 2.48 49.03
N ILE A 34 -11.39 3.79 49.32
CA ILE A 34 -12.56 4.67 49.28
C ILE A 34 -13.08 4.81 47.84
N ALA A 35 -12.19 5.01 46.86
CA ALA A 35 -12.57 5.12 45.45
C ALA A 35 -13.29 3.86 44.93
N LEU A 36 -12.74 2.67 45.24
CA LEU A 36 -13.36 1.38 44.91
C LEU A 36 -14.73 1.21 45.60
N GLY A 37 -14.87 1.64 46.86
CA GLY A 37 -16.14 1.60 47.59
C GLY A 37 -17.23 2.47 46.93
N VAL A 38 -16.90 3.69 46.51
CA VAL A 38 -17.81 4.57 45.77
C VAL A 38 -18.19 3.97 44.42
N GLN A 39 -17.22 3.41 43.69
CA GLN A 39 -17.45 2.82 42.37
C GLN A 39 -18.33 1.57 42.44
N ALA A 40 -18.17 0.73 43.47
CA ALA A 40 -19.07 -0.40 43.74
C ALA A 40 -20.50 0.06 44.11
N ALA A 41 -20.64 1.12 44.91
CA ALA A 41 -21.95 1.66 45.30
C ALA A 41 -22.75 2.19 44.09
N LEU A 42 -22.08 2.87 43.15
CA LEU A 42 -22.73 3.37 41.92
C LEU A 42 -23.26 2.22 41.06
N ILE A 43 -22.46 1.16 40.86
CA ILE A 43 -22.86 -0.04 40.10
C ILE A 43 -24.07 -0.73 40.76
N LEU A 44 -24.09 -0.84 42.09
CA LEU A 44 -25.20 -1.44 42.83
C LEU A 44 -26.51 -0.63 42.71
N THR A 45 -26.40 0.69 42.59
CA THR A 45 -27.56 1.59 42.49
C THR A 45 -28.19 1.52 41.09
N ASP A 46 -27.36 1.43 40.04
CA ASP A 46 -27.81 1.31 38.66
C ASP A 46 -28.53 -0.03 38.42
N LEU A 47 -27.96 -1.13 38.92
CA LEU A 47 -28.54 -2.47 38.82
C LEU A 47 -29.88 -2.61 39.56
N ALA A 48 -30.08 -1.86 40.66
CA ALA A 48 -31.34 -1.78 41.39
C ALA A 48 -32.36 -0.81 40.74
N GLY A 49 -31.92 0.08 39.85
CA GLY A 49 -32.76 1.08 39.18
C GLY A 49 -33.62 0.52 38.04
N ALA A 50 -33.18 -0.56 37.38
CA ALA A 50 -33.83 -1.16 36.21
C ALA A 50 -35.20 -1.83 36.48
N GLY A 51 -35.65 -1.88 37.74
CA GLY A 51 -36.78 -2.72 38.20
C GLY A 51 -38.14 -2.03 38.40
N ARG A 52 -38.39 -0.82 37.88
CA ARG A 52 -39.68 -0.12 38.04
C ARG A 52 -40.43 0.06 36.72
N GLY A 53 -40.97 -1.03 36.19
CA GLY A 53 -41.99 -0.99 35.15
C GLY A 53 -43.28 -0.34 35.68
N ALA A 54 -43.87 0.55 34.88
CA ALA A 54 -45.07 1.29 35.27
C ALA A 54 -46.31 0.39 35.34
N THR A 55 -46.96 0.33 36.50
CA THR A 55 -48.26 -0.35 36.67
C THR A 55 -49.40 0.54 36.18
N ALA A 56 -49.71 0.47 34.89
CA ALA A 56 -50.96 1.03 34.35
C ALA A 56 -52.14 0.13 34.73
N GLY A 57 -53.21 0.72 35.29
CA GLY A 57 -54.32 -0.02 35.87
C GLY A 57 -55.17 -0.80 34.86
N SER A 58 -55.52 -2.05 35.18
CA SER A 58 -56.42 -2.87 34.38
C SER A 58 -57.88 -2.56 34.69
N VAL A 59 -58.56 -1.84 33.80
CA VAL A 59 -60.03 -1.72 33.82
C VAL A 59 -60.62 -2.98 33.19
N VAL A 60 -61.44 -3.72 33.94
CA VAL A 60 -62.13 -4.93 33.46
C VAL A 60 -63.27 -4.52 32.50
N GLY A 61 -62.93 -4.45 31.21
CA GLY A 61 -63.87 -4.25 30.11
C GLY A 61 -64.44 -5.57 29.61
N ARG A 62 -65.78 -5.67 29.56
CA ARG A 62 -66.52 -6.87 29.13
C ARG A 62 -66.16 -7.26 27.68
N ALA A 63 -65.73 -8.50 27.47
CA ALA A 63 -65.36 -8.99 26.15
C ALA A 63 -66.57 -9.11 25.21
N PRO A 64 -66.60 -8.43 24.05
CA PRO A 64 -67.35 -8.93 22.90
C PRO A 64 -66.59 -10.12 22.31
N SER A 65 -67.32 -11.15 21.90
CA SER A 65 -66.77 -12.28 21.16
C SER A 65 -66.20 -11.79 19.83
N ARG A 66 -64.88 -11.59 19.77
CA ARG A 66 -64.16 -11.30 18.52
C ARG A 66 -64.44 -12.44 17.55
N ALA A 67 -65.08 -12.11 16.43
CA ALA A 67 -64.89 -12.88 15.22
C ALA A 67 -63.38 -13.07 15.04
N HIS A 68 -62.94 -14.28 14.68
CA HIS A 68 -61.54 -14.55 14.38
C HIS A 68 -61.19 -13.89 13.04
N SER A 69 -61.13 -12.55 13.04
CA SER A 69 -60.40 -11.78 12.05
C SER A 69 -58.97 -12.27 12.11
N LEU A 70 -58.59 -13.10 11.13
CA LEU A 70 -57.25 -13.64 11.02
C LEU A 70 -56.29 -12.46 10.94
N ASP A 71 -55.56 -12.20 12.03
CA ASP A 71 -54.69 -11.04 12.13
C ASP A 71 -53.44 -11.29 11.30
N LEU A 72 -53.57 -11.01 10.00
CA LEU A 72 -52.49 -11.14 9.02
C LEU A 72 -51.28 -10.28 9.41
N ALA A 73 -51.47 -9.17 10.11
CA ALA A 73 -50.36 -8.36 10.61
C ALA A 73 -49.62 -9.06 11.75
N ALA A 74 -50.32 -9.69 12.69
CA ALA A 74 -49.71 -10.52 13.73
C ALA A 74 -49.00 -11.76 13.16
N ILE A 75 -49.60 -12.45 12.17
CA ILE A 75 -48.99 -13.62 11.52
C ILE A 75 -47.74 -13.22 10.71
N THR A 76 -47.77 -12.07 10.04
CA THR A 76 -46.62 -11.53 9.28
C THR A 76 -45.50 -11.08 10.24
N ASN A 77 -45.83 -10.34 11.32
CA ASN A 77 -44.87 -9.91 12.33
C ASN A 77 -44.36 -11.05 13.24
N ALA A 78 -45.01 -12.20 13.26
CA ALA A 78 -44.51 -13.39 13.94
C ALA A 78 -43.33 -14.05 13.20
N HIS A 79 -43.00 -13.59 11.98
CA HIS A 79 -41.85 -14.07 11.19
C HIS A 79 -41.77 -15.61 11.08
N LEU A 80 -42.94 -16.27 10.97
CA LEU A 80 -43.07 -17.74 11.10
C LEU A 80 -42.31 -18.55 10.03
N PHE A 81 -41.91 -17.91 8.93
CA PHE A 81 -41.13 -18.48 7.84
C PHE A 81 -39.67 -17.98 7.86
N GLY A 82 -39.24 -17.40 8.98
CA GLY A 82 -38.02 -16.61 9.11
C GLY A 82 -38.27 -15.13 8.75
N ALA A 83 -37.55 -14.24 9.43
CA ALA A 83 -37.33 -12.92 8.88
C ALA A 83 -36.37 -13.07 7.70
N ALA A 84 -36.73 -12.51 6.53
CA ALA A 84 -35.70 -12.20 5.55
C ALA A 84 -34.66 -11.32 6.27
N PRO A 85 -33.35 -11.68 6.26
CA PRO A 85 -32.35 -10.76 6.79
C PRO A 85 -32.54 -9.44 6.05
N ALA A 86 -32.80 -8.36 6.81
CA ALA A 86 -32.93 -7.02 6.27
C ALA A 86 -31.77 -6.81 5.28
N PRO A 87 -32.02 -6.33 4.04
CA PRO A 87 -31.06 -6.45 2.97
C PRO A 87 -29.70 -5.96 3.45
N ARG A 88 -28.81 -6.92 3.70
CA ARG A 88 -27.40 -6.61 3.88
C ARG A 88 -27.01 -6.20 2.48
N GLU A 89 -27.01 -4.89 2.21
CA GLU A 89 -26.28 -4.34 1.07
C GLU A 89 -24.90 -4.97 1.19
N ASP A 90 -24.60 -5.91 0.29
CA ASP A 90 -23.55 -6.89 0.54
C ASP A 90 -22.29 -6.13 0.91
N ALA A 91 -21.72 -6.41 2.08
CA ALA A 91 -20.51 -5.73 2.53
C ALA A 91 -19.34 -5.89 1.52
N ALA A 92 -19.42 -6.94 0.68
CA ALA A 92 -18.56 -7.20 -0.46
C ALA A 92 -18.80 -6.27 -1.69
N ASN A 93 -20.01 -5.72 -1.86
CA ASN A 93 -20.46 -4.96 -3.04
C ASN A 93 -20.85 -3.50 -2.76
N ALA A 94 -20.59 -2.98 -1.56
CA ALA A 94 -20.84 -1.57 -1.24
C ALA A 94 -20.07 -0.62 -2.19
N PRO A 95 -20.75 0.31 -2.89
CA PRO A 95 -20.13 1.20 -3.86
C PRO A 95 -19.05 2.08 -3.22
N GLN A 96 -18.01 2.44 -3.98
CA GLN A 96 -16.93 3.30 -3.47
C GLN A 96 -17.49 4.66 -3.03
N THR A 97 -17.08 5.16 -1.86
CA THR A 97 -17.50 6.48 -1.38
C THR A 97 -16.98 7.60 -2.26
N SER A 98 -17.84 8.58 -2.54
CA SER A 98 -17.47 9.84 -3.19
C SER A 98 -17.09 10.95 -2.20
N MET A 99 -17.02 10.64 -0.89
CA MET A 99 -16.62 11.62 0.12
C MET A 99 -15.13 11.97 0.01
N PRO A 100 -14.73 13.22 0.25
CA PRO A 100 -13.32 13.65 0.27
C PRO A 100 -12.62 13.19 1.56
N LEU A 101 -12.57 11.87 1.77
CA LEU A 101 -11.91 11.21 2.89
C LEU A 101 -10.72 10.39 2.40
N VAL A 102 -9.64 10.45 3.17
CA VAL A 102 -8.44 9.63 2.97
C VAL A 102 -8.34 8.67 4.13
N LEU A 103 -8.36 7.37 3.84
CA LEU A 103 -7.99 6.32 4.78
C LEU A 103 -6.46 6.22 4.78
N SER A 104 -5.82 6.46 5.92
CA SER A 104 -4.36 6.44 6.08
C SER A 104 -3.85 5.15 6.73
N GLY A 105 -4.72 4.40 7.40
CA GLY A 105 -4.36 3.13 8.03
C GLY A 105 -5.58 2.37 8.53
N ILE A 106 -5.39 1.07 8.73
CA ILE A 106 -6.40 0.15 9.25
C ILE A 106 -5.75 -0.78 10.28
N VAL A 107 -6.43 -1.02 11.39
CA VAL A 107 -6.15 -2.13 12.31
C VAL A 107 -7.38 -3.04 12.33
N ALA A 108 -7.40 -4.05 11.46
CA ALA A 108 -8.50 -5.00 11.39
C ALA A 108 -8.38 -6.02 12.54
N GLY A 109 -9.48 -6.24 13.27
CA GLY A 109 -9.60 -7.36 14.20
C GLY A 109 -10.00 -8.66 13.48
N ASN A 110 -10.05 -9.77 14.21
CA ASN A 110 -10.59 -11.03 13.71
C ASN A 110 -12.07 -10.93 13.29
N ASP A 111 -12.81 -9.99 13.87
CA ASP A 111 -14.17 -9.64 13.48
C ASP A 111 -14.20 -8.20 12.91
N PRO A 112 -14.83 -7.93 11.76
CA PRO A 112 -14.91 -6.60 11.16
C PRO A 112 -15.61 -5.53 12.01
N GLN A 113 -16.38 -5.91 13.04
CA GLN A 113 -16.99 -4.99 14.01
C GLN A 113 -16.02 -4.54 15.11
N ASN A 114 -14.85 -5.18 15.24
CA ASN A 114 -13.87 -4.90 16.29
C ASN A 114 -12.58 -4.24 15.77
N GLY A 115 -12.59 -3.68 14.56
CA GLY A 115 -11.44 -2.99 13.96
C GLY A 115 -11.41 -1.48 14.24
N LEU A 116 -10.25 -0.88 14.02
CA LEU A 116 -9.99 0.56 14.10
C LEU A 116 -9.58 1.11 12.73
N ALA A 117 -10.05 2.30 12.39
CA ALA A 117 -9.70 2.99 11.15
C ALA A 117 -8.97 4.31 11.45
N ILE A 118 -7.95 4.63 10.65
CA ILE A 118 -7.24 5.91 10.71
C ILE A 118 -7.61 6.70 9.46
N LEU A 119 -8.55 7.65 9.57
CA LEU A 119 -9.12 8.38 8.43
C LEU A 119 -9.33 9.86 8.73
N GLY A 120 -9.45 10.67 7.69
CA GLY A 120 -9.77 12.09 7.79
C GLY A 120 -9.87 12.78 6.43
N PRO A 121 -10.10 14.10 6.39
CA PRO A 121 -10.18 14.86 5.13
C PRO A 121 -8.84 14.94 4.37
N SER A 122 -7.73 14.60 5.03
CA SER A 122 -6.38 14.51 4.46
C SER A 122 -5.53 13.61 5.36
N ALA A 123 -4.49 12.97 4.83
CA ALA A 123 -3.61 12.11 5.64
C ALA A 123 -2.97 12.82 6.85
N GLN A 124 -2.69 14.12 6.73
CA GLN A 124 -2.15 14.96 7.82
C GLN A 124 -3.17 15.26 8.93
N ASN A 125 -4.47 15.14 8.64
CA ASN A 125 -5.58 15.41 9.56
C ASN A 125 -6.37 14.13 9.88
N ALA A 126 -5.77 12.96 9.67
CA ALA A 126 -6.39 11.68 9.98
C ALA A 126 -6.43 11.44 11.49
N ARG A 127 -7.52 10.83 11.98
CA ARG A 127 -7.73 10.45 13.39
C ARG A 127 -8.14 8.98 13.46
N VAL A 128 -7.99 8.40 14.64
CA VAL A 128 -8.44 7.03 14.93
C VAL A 128 -9.94 7.05 15.23
N TYR A 129 -10.68 6.12 14.63
CA TYR A 129 -12.11 5.88 14.83
C TYR A 129 -12.37 4.39 15.05
N ALA A 130 -13.27 4.06 15.96
CA ALA A 130 -13.77 2.71 16.19
C ALA A 130 -15.09 2.48 15.43
N VAL A 131 -15.44 1.21 15.22
CA VAL A 131 -16.76 0.86 14.65
C VAL A 131 -17.88 1.43 15.53
N GLY A 132 -18.83 2.10 14.91
CA GLY A 132 -19.91 2.88 15.54
C GLY A 132 -19.65 4.39 15.60
N ASP A 133 -18.39 4.84 15.51
CA ASP A 133 -18.06 6.28 15.61
C ASP A 133 -18.51 7.09 14.39
N SER A 134 -18.87 8.34 14.63
CA SER A 134 -19.14 9.34 13.58
C SER A 134 -17.83 9.86 12.97
N VAL A 135 -17.67 9.70 11.66
CA VAL A 135 -16.50 10.14 10.89
C VAL A 135 -16.73 11.55 10.28
N PRO A 136 -15.68 12.26 9.82
CA PRO A 136 -15.85 13.58 9.23
C PRO A 136 -16.76 13.53 7.99
N GLY A 137 -17.69 14.49 7.89
CA GLY A 137 -18.73 14.50 6.86
C GLY A 137 -20.03 13.78 7.24
N GLY A 138 -20.18 13.33 8.49
CA GLY A 138 -21.48 12.92 9.06
C GLY A 138 -21.86 11.45 8.89
N ALA A 139 -21.06 10.68 8.14
CA ALA A 139 -21.18 9.22 8.07
C ALA A 139 -20.74 8.56 9.39
N LYS A 140 -21.09 7.28 9.58
CA LYS A 140 -20.63 6.43 10.69
C LYS A 140 -19.76 5.30 10.19
N LEU A 141 -18.76 4.88 10.96
CA LEU A 141 -17.94 3.72 10.64
C LEU A 141 -18.72 2.43 10.94
N HIS A 142 -19.17 1.69 9.93
CA HIS A 142 -19.95 0.47 10.13
C HIS A 142 -19.07 -0.78 10.27
N SER A 143 -18.03 -0.93 9.44
CA SER A 143 -17.18 -2.13 9.46
C SER A 143 -15.74 -1.83 9.02
N VAL A 144 -14.78 -2.56 9.56
CA VAL A 144 -13.35 -2.41 9.24
C VAL A 144 -12.79 -3.74 8.73
N TYR A 145 -12.41 -3.78 7.45
CA TYR A 145 -11.78 -4.93 6.80
C TYR A 145 -10.30 -4.69 6.56
N SER A 146 -9.53 -5.73 6.22
CA SER A 146 -8.08 -5.63 6.04
C SER A 146 -7.61 -4.68 4.93
N ASP A 147 -8.43 -4.39 3.91
CA ASP A 147 -8.08 -3.50 2.79
C ASP A 147 -8.98 -2.26 2.62
N ARG A 148 -10.10 -2.19 3.35
CA ARG A 148 -11.12 -1.14 3.21
C ARG A 148 -11.92 -0.98 4.50
N VAL A 149 -12.62 0.14 4.62
CA VAL A 149 -13.66 0.33 5.63
C VAL A 149 -15.01 0.58 4.96
N LEU A 150 -16.09 0.16 5.62
CA LEU A 150 -17.45 0.50 5.25
C LEU A 150 -17.94 1.61 6.16
N ILE A 151 -18.46 2.67 5.55
CA ILE A 151 -19.14 3.76 6.23
C ILE A 151 -20.62 3.74 5.88
N ASP A 152 -21.47 3.98 6.87
CA ASP A 152 -22.89 4.22 6.68
C ASP A 152 -23.15 5.72 6.56
N ARG A 153 -23.86 6.12 5.51
CA ARG A 153 -24.31 7.50 5.31
C ARG A 153 -25.80 7.50 5.03
N ASP A 154 -26.57 7.95 6.01
CA ASP A 154 -28.04 7.98 5.97
C ASP A 154 -28.68 6.61 5.68
N GLY A 155 -28.09 5.52 6.20
CA GLY A 155 -28.58 4.15 5.98
C GLY A 155 -28.11 3.48 4.69
N ARG A 156 -27.18 4.10 3.95
CA ARG A 156 -26.55 3.54 2.75
C ARG A 156 -25.08 3.22 3.01
N LEU A 157 -24.66 2.02 2.62
CA LEU A 157 -23.26 1.60 2.76
C LEU A 157 -22.38 2.08 1.62
N GLU A 158 -21.26 2.72 1.95
CA GLU A 158 -20.21 3.12 1.02
C GLU A 158 -18.85 2.54 1.47
N SER A 159 -18.01 2.14 0.52
CA SER A 159 -16.68 1.58 0.79
C SER A 159 -15.56 2.61 0.57
N LEU A 160 -14.70 2.80 1.58
CA LEU A 160 -13.48 3.58 1.49
C LEU A 160 -12.29 2.62 1.52
N THR A 161 -11.63 2.43 0.38
CA THR A 161 -10.50 1.51 0.25
C THR A 161 -9.20 2.21 0.70
N LEU A 162 -8.31 1.47 1.36
CA LEU A 162 -6.98 2.00 1.71
C LEU A 162 -6.22 2.25 0.40
N PRO A 163 -5.64 3.45 0.18
CA PRO A 163 -4.84 3.73 -1.00
C PRO A 163 -3.59 2.86 -0.98
N ARG A 164 -3.68 1.71 -1.65
CA ARG A 164 -2.54 0.82 -1.86
C ARG A 164 -1.54 1.59 -2.73
N GLN A 165 -0.37 1.88 -2.17
CA GLN A 165 0.80 2.13 -3.00
C GLN A 165 0.92 0.90 -3.93
N PRO A 166 0.97 1.08 -5.26
CA PRO A 166 0.77 -0.02 -6.19
C PRO A 166 1.94 -1.00 -6.11
N ASN A 167 1.74 -2.10 -5.36
CA ASN A 167 2.60 -3.28 -5.46
C ASN A 167 2.38 -3.90 -6.85
N PRO A 168 3.39 -3.93 -7.75
CA PRO A 168 3.25 -4.60 -9.04
C PRO A 168 3.29 -6.12 -8.82
N GLY A 169 2.12 -6.75 -8.61
CA GLY A 169 2.11 -8.19 -8.28
C GLY A 169 0.78 -8.93 -8.28
N THR A 170 -0.39 -8.28 -8.46
CA THR A 170 -1.66 -9.02 -8.54
C THR A 170 -2.69 -8.29 -9.41
N ALA A 171 -2.76 -8.67 -10.67
CA ALA A 171 -3.86 -8.28 -11.55
C ALA A 171 -5.13 -9.09 -11.22
N PRO A 172 -6.34 -8.56 -11.45
CA PRO A 172 -7.57 -9.33 -11.34
C PRO A 172 -7.59 -10.48 -12.37
N PRO A 173 -8.30 -11.60 -12.11
CA PRO A 173 -8.49 -12.64 -13.12
C PRO A 173 -9.28 -12.07 -14.30
N PRO A 174 -8.75 -12.10 -15.53
CA PRO A 174 -9.48 -11.58 -16.69
C PRO A 174 -10.62 -12.53 -17.08
N SER A 175 -11.79 -11.96 -17.37
CA SER A 175 -12.93 -12.69 -17.92
C SER A 175 -12.54 -13.44 -19.19
N ALA A 176 -12.98 -14.70 -19.30
CA ALA A 176 -12.64 -15.58 -20.41
C ALA A 176 -13.36 -15.17 -21.72
N ALA A 177 -12.86 -14.12 -22.38
CA ALA A 177 -13.45 -13.58 -23.61
C ALA A 177 -12.44 -12.97 -24.62
N VAL A 178 -11.14 -13.25 -24.52
CA VAL A 178 -10.15 -12.89 -25.57
C VAL A 178 -9.12 -14.01 -25.79
N LEU A 179 -9.58 -15.18 -26.22
CA LEU A 179 -8.73 -16.18 -26.87
C LEU A 179 -8.71 -15.92 -28.37
N GLN A 180 -7.76 -15.10 -28.86
CA GLN A 180 -7.11 -15.22 -30.18
C GLN A 180 -6.15 -14.03 -30.43
N SER A 181 -4.99 -14.34 -31.01
CA SER A 181 -3.97 -13.41 -31.56
C SER A 181 -3.07 -12.64 -30.57
N GLY A 182 -1.75 -12.94 -30.57
CA GLY A 182 -0.71 -12.00 -30.09
C GLY A 182 0.19 -12.42 -28.91
N ALA A 183 0.33 -13.72 -28.61
CA ALA A 183 1.01 -14.20 -27.39
C ALA A 183 2.56 -14.15 -27.36
N GLU A 184 3.24 -13.45 -28.29
CA GLU A 184 4.71 -13.55 -28.43
C GLU A 184 5.51 -12.28 -28.09
N ASN A 185 4.86 -11.12 -27.90
CA ASN A 185 5.58 -9.83 -27.83
C ASN A 185 5.25 -8.94 -26.61
N SER A 186 4.75 -9.52 -25.51
CA SER A 186 4.51 -8.74 -24.28
C SER A 186 5.83 -8.13 -23.76
N PRO A 187 5.94 -6.80 -23.59
CA PRO A 187 7.20 -6.14 -23.25
C PRO A 187 7.77 -6.56 -21.89
N ILE A 188 6.91 -7.06 -20.99
CA ILE A 188 7.28 -7.61 -19.68
C ILE A 188 8.21 -8.83 -19.81
N GLU A 189 7.94 -9.73 -20.77
CA GLU A 189 8.78 -10.94 -20.96
C GLU A 189 10.12 -10.61 -21.65
N ARG A 190 10.17 -9.50 -22.39
CA ARG A 190 11.43 -8.94 -22.94
C ARG A 190 12.28 -8.32 -21.84
N MET A 191 11.68 -7.49 -20.98
CA MET A 191 12.35 -6.93 -19.79
C MET A 191 12.93 -8.05 -18.90
N ARG A 192 12.13 -9.09 -18.61
CA ARG A 192 12.57 -10.24 -17.80
C ARG A 192 13.83 -10.92 -18.38
N ARG A 193 13.89 -11.08 -19.71
CA ARG A 193 15.03 -11.69 -20.40
C ARG A 193 16.26 -10.80 -20.33
N VAL A 194 16.11 -9.50 -20.62
CA VAL A 194 17.17 -8.49 -20.52
C VAL A 194 17.78 -8.42 -19.11
N ILE A 195 16.95 -8.45 -18.06
CA ILE A 195 17.40 -8.42 -16.66
C ILE A 195 18.12 -9.71 -16.24
N THR A 196 17.72 -10.85 -16.80
CA THR A 196 18.30 -12.17 -16.46
C THR A 196 19.59 -12.46 -17.22
N GLU A 197 19.69 -12.02 -18.49
CA GLU A 197 20.78 -12.37 -19.40
C GLU A 197 21.84 -11.24 -19.55
N GLN A 198 21.51 -9.98 -19.23
CA GLN A 198 22.44 -8.84 -19.37
C GLN A 198 22.46 -7.90 -18.14
N PRO A 199 23.17 -8.28 -17.05
CA PRO A 199 23.39 -7.38 -15.90
C PRO A 199 24.19 -6.11 -16.23
N GLY A 200 24.68 -5.96 -17.47
CA GLY A 200 25.49 -4.83 -17.92
C GLY A 200 24.74 -3.51 -18.11
N LEU A 201 23.43 -3.51 -18.38
CA LEU A 201 22.71 -2.27 -18.76
C LEU A 201 22.68 -1.21 -17.66
N LEU A 202 22.58 -1.62 -16.39
CA LEU A 202 22.72 -0.69 -15.26
C LEU A 202 24.13 -0.05 -15.22
N ALA A 203 25.17 -0.82 -15.54
CA ALA A 203 26.55 -0.34 -15.60
C ALA A 203 26.84 0.60 -16.80
N GLU A 204 25.97 0.62 -17.82
CA GLU A 204 26.05 1.59 -18.92
C GLU A 204 25.50 2.97 -18.55
N VAL A 205 24.60 3.02 -17.56
CA VAL A 205 23.90 4.23 -17.10
C VAL A 205 24.60 4.84 -15.88
N LEU A 206 24.97 4.00 -14.91
CA LEU A 206 25.58 4.45 -13.66
C LEU A 206 26.79 3.57 -13.28
N ARG A 207 27.83 4.23 -12.75
CA ARG A 207 29.02 3.58 -12.20
C ARG A 207 28.98 3.76 -10.69
N PRO A 208 28.61 2.71 -9.91
CA PRO A 208 28.60 2.78 -8.46
C PRO A 208 30.01 2.53 -7.93
N GLN A 209 30.42 3.32 -6.94
CA GLN A 209 31.65 3.13 -6.18
C GLN A 209 31.30 2.98 -4.69
N PRO A 210 31.68 1.89 -4.01
CA PRO A 210 31.38 1.72 -2.59
C PRO A 210 32.12 2.80 -1.78
N VAL A 211 31.42 3.42 -0.84
CA VAL A 211 32.01 4.34 0.13
C VAL A 211 32.19 3.56 1.44
N MET A 212 33.44 3.46 1.90
CA MET A 212 33.77 2.81 3.17
C MET A 212 34.07 3.87 4.23
N GLU A 213 33.51 3.71 5.42
CA GLU A 213 33.72 4.59 6.56
C GLU A 213 33.94 3.73 7.80
N HIS A 214 35.01 3.98 8.57
CA HIS A 214 35.36 3.20 9.77
C HIS A 214 35.38 1.67 9.55
N ASN A 215 35.81 1.20 8.37
CA ASN A 215 35.83 -0.22 7.95
C ASN A 215 34.43 -0.87 7.75
N HIS A 216 33.37 -0.08 7.70
CA HIS A 216 32.02 -0.51 7.29
C HIS A 216 31.61 0.19 5.99
N MET A 217 30.68 -0.38 5.23
CA MET A 217 30.14 0.30 4.05
C MET A 217 29.15 1.38 4.49
N ASN A 218 29.18 2.56 3.86
CA ASN A 218 28.28 3.68 4.13
C ASN A 218 27.55 4.09 2.83
N GLY A 219 27.14 3.10 2.04
CA GLY A 219 26.48 3.27 0.76
C GLY A 219 27.39 3.36 -0.48
N PHE A 220 26.83 3.83 -1.58
CA PHE A 220 27.47 3.87 -2.90
C PHE A 220 27.45 5.29 -3.50
N ARG A 221 28.62 5.78 -3.91
CA ARG A 221 28.74 7.01 -4.69
C ARG A 221 28.49 6.72 -6.17
N VAL A 222 27.57 7.45 -6.80
CA VAL A 222 27.16 7.19 -8.18
C VAL A 222 27.70 8.25 -9.14
N TYR A 223 28.21 7.78 -10.27
CA TYR A 223 28.68 8.62 -11.38
C TYR A 223 27.98 8.20 -12.68
N PRO A 224 27.77 9.11 -13.64
CA PRO A 224 27.20 8.76 -14.93
C PRO A 224 28.11 7.80 -15.70
N GLY A 225 27.48 6.84 -16.38
CA GLY A 225 28.12 5.91 -17.31
C GLY A 225 28.27 6.48 -18.72
N ARG A 226 28.07 5.63 -19.73
CA ARG A 226 28.04 6.01 -21.15
C ARG A 226 26.80 6.82 -21.48
N ASN A 227 25.63 6.46 -20.94
CA ASN A 227 24.41 7.25 -21.10
C ASN A 227 24.27 8.32 -19.99
N ARG A 228 24.84 9.51 -20.23
CA ARG A 228 24.68 10.68 -19.34
C ARG A 228 23.25 11.23 -19.31
N ALA A 229 22.48 11.12 -20.39
CA ALA A 229 21.14 11.71 -20.46
C ALA A 229 20.20 11.01 -19.47
N ALA A 230 20.14 9.68 -19.54
CA ALA A 230 19.38 8.85 -18.62
C ALA A 230 19.78 9.07 -17.14
N PHE A 231 21.08 9.16 -16.83
CA PHE A 231 21.54 9.44 -15.47
C PHE A 231 20.98 10.76 -14.92
N MET A 232 20.86 11.79 -15.76
CA MET A 232 20.29 13.09 -15.36
C MET A 232 18.76 13.06 -15.28
N GLN A 233 18.07 12.31 -16.16
CA GLN A 233 16.61 12.13 -16.09
C GLN A 233 16.15 11.45 -14.79
N LEU A 234 16.98 10.53 -14.28
CA LEU A 234 16.80 9.88 -12.98
C LEU A 234 16.88 10.86 -11.78
N GLY A 235 17.17 12.15 -11.99
CA GLY A 235 17.27 13.16 -10.93
C GLY A 235 18.54 13.05 -10.08
N LEU A 236 19.44 12.11 -10.43
CA LEU A 236 20.76 11.94 -9.83
C LEU A 236 21.73 13.02 -10.31
N ARG A 237 22.73 13.33 -9.49
CA ARG A 237 23.86 14.20 -9.83
C ARG A 237 25.18 13.44 -9.67
N PRO A 238 26.20 13.74 -10.50
CA PRO A 238 27.49 13.09 -10.39
C PRO A 238 28.09 13.29 -8.99
N GLY A 239 28.41 12.19 -8.33
CA GLY A 239 28.95 12.21 -6.96
C GLY A 239 27.91 12.22 -5.84
N ASP A 240 26.61 12.09 -6.13
CA ASP A 240 25.62 11.74 -5.09
C ASP A 240 26.02 10.42 -4.40
N GLN A 241 25.84 10.32 -3.08
CA GLN A 241 26.09 9.09 -2.32
C GLN A 241 24.76 8.48 -1.85
N VAL A 242 24.36 7.37 -2.48
CA VAL A 242 23.18 6.59 -2.12
C VAL A 242 23.43 5.88 -0.79
N THR A 243 22.65 6.19 0.23
CA THR A 243 22.74 5.58 1.57
C THR A 243 21.59 4.63 1.89
N ALA A 244 20.42 4.82 1.27
CA ALA A 244 19.28 3.92 1.42
C ALA A 244 18.44 3.83 0.14
N ILE A 245 17.79 2.69 -0.08
CA ILE A 245 16.87 2.41 -1.18
C ILE A 245 15.60 1.77 -0.59
N ASN A 246 14.44 2.32 -0.91
CA ASN A 246 13.13 1.97 -0.36
C ASN A 246 13.13 1.91 1.18
N GLY A 247 13.83 2.84 1.83
CA GLY A 247 14.01 2.90 3.29
C GLY A 247 14.98 1.86 3.86
N THR A 248 15.53 0.95 3.04
CA THR A 248 16.54 -0.03 3.46
C THR A 248 17.94 0.57 3.31
N PRO A 249 18.76 0.65 4.36
CA PRO A 249 20.12 1.19 4.27
C PRO A 249 21.07 0.26 3.49
N LEU A 250 22.08 0.85 2.85
CA LEU A 250 23.14 0.18 2.09
C LEU A 250 24.46 0.19 2.89
N ASP A 251 24.36 -0.19 4.16
CA ASP A 251 25.48 -0.39 5.09
C ASP A 251 26.18 -1.75 4.93
N ASP A 252 25.59 -2.65 4.12
CA ASP A 252 26.00 -4.03 3.96
C ASP A 252 26.01 -4.46 2.48
N ARG A 253 27.01 -5.26 2.10
CA ARG A 253 27.25 -5.64 0.71
C ARG A 253 26.21 -6.63 0.20
N ASP A 254 25.92 -7.68 0.95
CA ASP A 254 24.99 -8.74 0.58
C ASP A 254 23.56 -8.20 0.47
N ARG A 255 23.15 -7.33 1.41
CA ARG A 255 21.89 -6.57 1.31
C ARG A 255 21.86 -5.68 0.08
N GLY A 256 22.95 -4.98 -0.26
CA GLY A 256 23.06 -4.18 -1.47
C GLY A 256 22.78 -4.97 -2.75
N GLU A 257 23.34 -6.17 -2.89
CA GLU A 257 23.11 -7.05 -4.06
C GLU A 257 21.68 -7.60 -4.14
N GLN A 258 21.03 -7.84 -3.00
CA GLN A 258 19.62 -8.25 -2.95
C GLN A 258 18.70 -7.10 -3.37
N ILE A 259 18.96 -5.87 -2.89
CA ILE A 259 18.19 -4.67 -3.21
C ILE A 259 18.32 -4.33 -4.70
N LEU A 260 19.53 -4.39 -5.28
CA LEU A 260 19.76 -4.14 -6.71
C LEU A 260 18.95 -5.09 -7.61
N ARG A 261 18.84 -6.38 -7.24
CA ARG A 261 18.01 -7.36 -7.95
C ARG A 261 16.53 -7.01 -7.90
N THR A 262 16.01 -6.63 -6.73
CA THR A 262 14.64 -6.14 -6.57
C THR A 262 14.39 -4.87 -7.38
N LEU A 263 15.34 -3.94 -7.40
CA LEU A 263 15.25 -2.70 -8.17
C LEU A 263 15.17 -2.94 -9.67
N ALA A 264 15.95 -3.88 -10.22
CA ALA A 264 15.88 -4.23 -11.64
C ALA A 264 14.49 -4.74 -12.04
N SER A 265 13.75 -5.37 -11.12
CA SER A 265 12.36 -5.80 -11.33
C SER A 265 11.29 -4.74 -11.02
N SER A 266 11.65 -3.57 -10.51
CA SER A 266 10.71 -2.49 -10.14
C SER A 266 10.67 -1.36 -11.16
N SER A 267 9.48 -0.84 -11.45
CA SER A 267 9.28 0.33 -12.32
C SER A 267 9.70 1.65 -11.67
N GLU A 268 9.70 1.71 -10.33
CA GLU A 268 10.07 2.87 -9.54
C GLU A 268 10.88 2.49 -8.30
N ALA A 269 11.70 3.42 -7.79
CA ALA A 269 12.49 3.24 -6.59
C ALA A 269 12.67 4.55 -5.82
N ARG A 270 12.41 4.54 -4.52
CA ARG A 270 12.72 5.66 -3.61
C ARG A 270 14.15 5.52 -3.12
N VAL A 271 14.96 6.56 -3.22
CA VAL A 271 16.37 6.50 -2.85
C VAL A 271 16.78 7.73 -2.05
N THR A 272 17.45 7.48 -0.93
CA THR A 272 18.06 8.51 -0.09
C THR A 272 19.50 8.72 -0.54
N VAL A 273 19.82 9.95 -0.94
CA VAL A 273 21.17 10.34 -1.36
C VAL A 273 21.72 11.45 -0.46
N ILE A 274 23.03 11.45 -0.22
CA ILE A 274 23.76 12.59 0.33
C ILE A 274 24.27 13.43 -0.85
N ARG A 275 23.79 14.67 -0.94
CA ARG A 275 24.15 15.66 -1.96
C ARG A 275 24.62 16.94 -1.27
N GLY A 276 25.86 17.35 -1.50
CA GLY A 276 26.45 18.51 -0.82
C GLY A 276 26.50 18.39 0.71
N GLY A 277 26.57 17.17 1.24
CA GLY A 277 26.53 16.88 2.68
C GLY A 277 25.12 16.87 3.30
N GLN A 278 24.07 17.08 2.51
CA GLN A 278 22.67 17.03 2.97
C GLN A 278 21.97 15.78 2.44
N ALA A 279 21.16 15.13 3.27
CA ALA A 279 20.31 14.02 2.84
C ALA A 279 19.12 14.54 2.01
N GLN A 280 18.87 13.91 0.86
CA GLN A 280 17.75 14.20 -0.04
C GLN A 280 17.09 12.88 -0.46
N GLU A 281 15.77 12.86 -0.53
CA GLU A 281 15.01 11.72 -1.05
C GLU A 281 14.64 11.98 -2.52
N LEU A 282 14.86 10.98 -3.38
CA LEU A 282 14.57 11.01 -4.81
C LEU A 282 13.66 9.82 -5.16
N ASN A 283 12.64 10.04 -5.98
CA ASN A 283 11.86 8.95 -6.56
C ASN A 283 12.31 8.74 -8.02
N LEU A 284 12.94 7.60 -8.28
CA LEU A 284 13.50 7.22 -9.57
C LEU A 284 12.47 6.45 -10.38
N ASN A 285 12.28 6.82 -11.64
CA ASN A 285 11.47 6.06 -12.59
C ASN A 285 12.40 5.20 -13.46
N LEU A 286 12.44 3.90 -13.17
CA LEU A 286 13.28 2.92 -13.88
C LEU A 286 12.60 2.41 -15.16
N ALA A 287 11.28 2.52 -15.29
CA ALA A 287 10.58 2.18 -16.52
C ALA A 287 10.99 3.09 -17.69
N GLN A 288 11.14 4.40 -17.43
CA GLN A 288 11.65 5.37 -18.41
C GLN A 288 13.10 5.08 -18.80
N LEU A 289 13.93 4.62 -17.85
CA LEU A 289 15.32 4.24 -18.09
C LEU A 289 15.44 3.09 -19.11
N ALA A 290 14.60 2.06 -18.98
CA ALA A 290 14.61 0.90 -19.85
C ALA A 290 14.21 1.25 -21.30
N GLN A 291 13.23 2.14 -21.47
CA GLN A 291 12.80 2.64 -22.79
C GLN A 291 13.92 3.42 -23.48
N GLU A 292 14.64 4.25 -22.73
CA GLU A 292 15.72 5.07 -23.30
C GLU A 292 16.95 4.22 -23.67
N ALA A 293 17.28 3.20 -22.88
CA ALA A 293 18.31 2.21 -23.20
C ALA A 293 17.98 1.40 -24.48
N ASP A 294 16.73 0.95 -24.63
CA ASP A 294 16.25 0.22 -25.82
C ASP A 294 16.31 1.11 -27.09
N SER A 295 15.96 2.39 -26.97
CA SER A 295 16.06 3.36 -28.06
C SER A 295 17.51 3.61 -28.53
N LEU A 296 18.49 3.50 -27.62
CA LEU A 296 19.91 3.66 -27.92
C LEU A 296 20.53 2.39 -28.52
N ALA A 297 20.14 1.20 -28.01
CA ALA A 297 20.51 -0.07 -28.63
C ALA A 297 20.01 -0.13 -30.09
N THR A 298 18.76 0.27 -30.32
CA THR A 298 18.16 0.33 -31.67
C THR A 298 18.90 1.33 -32.57
N GLN A 299 19.31 2.50 -32.05
CA GLN A 299 20.09 3.47 -32.83
C GLN A 299 21.51 2.99 -33.17
N SER A 300 22.17 2.22 -32.30
CA SER A 300 23.49 1.63 -32.60
C SER A 300 23.43 0.43 -33.55
N GLN A 301 22.24 -0.13 -33.81
CA GLN A 301 22.01 -1.15 -34.83
C GLN A 301 21.70 -0.56 -36.23
N GLN A 302 21.51 0.76 -36.34
CA GLN A 302 21.31 1.44 -37.62
C GLN A 302 22.65 1.43 -38.40
N PRO A 303 22.75 0.82 -39.60
CA PRO A 303 23.98 0.87 -40.38
C PRO A 303 24.31 2.32 -40.75
N ALA A 304 25.58 2.70 -40.59
CA ALA A 304 26.03 4.06 -40.83
C ALA A 304 25.67 4.51 -42.26
N PRO A 305 25.06 5.70 -42.45
CA PRO A 305 24.71 6.21 -43.78
C PRO A 305 25.99 6.56 -44.54
N GLY A 306 26.50 5.60 -45.31
CA GLY A 306 27.76 5.75 -46.06
C GLY A 306 28.32 4.47 -46.66
N GLN A 307 28.05 3.28 -46.08
CA GLN A 307 28.43 2.02 -46.72
C GLN A 307 27.34 1.54 -47.68
N VAL A 308 27.44 2.07 -48.90
CA VAL A 308 26.76 1.53 -50.09
C VAL A 308 27.04 0.03 -50.16
N ALA A 309 26.00 -0.78 -50.35
CA ALA A 309 26.17 -2.21 -50.57
C ALA A 309 27.09 -2.41 -51.77
N ALA A 310 28.20 -3.14 -51.58
CA ALA A 310 28.98 -3.63 -52.71
C ALA A 310 28.05 -4.50 -53.58
N PRO A 311 28.02 -4.32 -54.92
CA PRO A 311 27.22 -5.17 -55.78
C PRO A 311 27.68 -6.64 -55.62
N PRO A 312 26.77 -7.62 -55.80
CA PRO A 312 27.12 -9.03 -55.68
C PRO A 312 28.27 -9.36 -56.64
N ALA A 313 29.27 -10.09 -56.13
CA ALA A 313 30.46 -10.44 -56.90
C ALA A 313 30.06 -11.19 -58.18
N THR A 314 30.46 -10.65 -59.33
CA THR A 314 30.29 -11.31 -60.63
C THR A 314 31.00 -12.66 -60.58
N GLN A 315 30.25 -13.74 -60.83
CA GLN A 315 30.81 -15.09 -60.91
C GLN A 315 31.87 -15.13 -62.04
N PRO A 316 33.03 -15.77 -61.84
CA PRO A 316 33.95 -16.04 -62.94
C PRO A 316 33.24 -16.88 -64.02
N PRO A 317 33.51 -16.63 -65.32
CA PRO A 317 32.91 -17.44 -66.38
C PRO A 317 33.33 -18.92 -66.25
N LEU A 318 32.37 -19.81 -66.50
CA LEU A 318 32.62 -21.25 -66.60
C LEU A 318 33.68 -21.53 -67.69
N PRO A 319 34.61 -22.48 -67.48
CA PRO A 319 35.44 -22.98 -68.56
C PRO A 319 34.55 -23.67 -69.61
N PRO A 320 34.90 -23.60 -70.91
CA PRO A 320 34.14 -24.27 -71.96
C PRO A 320 34.14 -25.80 -71.76
N PRO A 321 33.08 -26.51 -72.17
CA PRO A 321 33.05 -27.97 -72.13
C PRO A 321 34.15 -28.55 -73.02
N ALA A 322 34.78 -29.63 -72.56
CA ALA A 322 35.79 -30.34 -73.34
C ALA A 322 35.15 -31.02 -74.56
N GLU A 323 35.58 -30.64 -75.76
CA GLU A 323 35.27 -31.41 -76.97
C GLU A 323 35.85 -32.81 -76.85
N THR A 324 34.98 -33.81 -76.95
CA THR A 324 35.35 -35.23 -76.96
C THR A 324 35.70 -35.64 -78.40
N PRO A 325 36.77 -36.41 -78.64
CA PRO A 325 37.29 -36.57 -80.00
C PRO A 325 36.44 -37.50 -80.88
N GLY A 326 36.18 -37.03 -82.10
CA GLY A 326 35.86 -37.82 -83.28
C GLY A 326 36.25 -37.01 -84.53
N GLY A 327 36.78 -37.58 -85.60
CA GLY A 327 37.08 -38.98 -85.88
C GLY A 327 36.96 -39.24 -87.39
N GLY A 328 38.09 -39.30 -88.12
CA GLY A 328 38.15 -39.31 -89.59
C GLY A 328 37.73 -37.97 -90.23
N GLU A 329 37.97 -37.61 -91.49
CA GLU A 329 38.69 -38.21 -92.65
C GLU A 329 38.71 -37.09 -93.75
N ILE A 330 39.52 -37.02 -94.82
CA ILE A 330 40.56 -37.85 -95.48
C ILE A 330 41.51 -36.89 -96.25
N ASN A 331 42.79 -37.28 -96.49
CA ASN A 331 43.49 -37.33 -97.80
C ASN A 331 44.97 -37.67 -97.62
#